data_AF-A0A0R0C823-F1
#
_entry.id   AF-A0A0R0C823-F1
#
_cell.length_a   1.000
_cell.length_b   1.000
_cell.length_c   1.000
_cell.angle_alpha   90.00
_cell.angle_beta   90.00
_cell.angle_gamma   90.00
#
_symmetry.space_group_name_H-M   'P 1'
#
loop_
_entity.id
_entity.type
_entity.pdbx_description
1 polymer ?
#
loop_
_entity_poly.entity_id
_entity_poly.type
_entity_poly.pdbx_seq_one_letter_code
_entity_poly.pdbx_strand_id
1 'polypeptide(L)'
;MSTSAGASAQAALDSSAAMTVFQRMQTLCEADGGTAWGASLCGPMLLADPATRQFIASIDGGEAALERDGAVFRGRLPDAVPIANTSVKWNGRSWTMLMLPLPDKEPTLSILLMHEAWHRIQGQVGLAATNADQTQLETEQGRLSLRLELRALRAAITATTPLAQRQATLDALTFRAWRQARFPEAREAEDAMERHEGIAEYTGRILSQDEAMTAHLAEHLLKGDTVKAYARSFAYYTGPAYGVLLDRASPDWRGSWNRRDGLPEMLAAALKQEVAVDDATFNERATRYGVAEIQAQESARTIKQAEVVAGLRARLIDASVLIAPVNGASFTFDPSRVTPLPPEGAVYGTIRAAAPWGVLEVASEGLLSTDWSRLSVAYAGTAVAGEEVKGNGWSLHLKPGWTLAPGAREGDWTITRPD
;
A
#
# COMPACT_ATOMS: atom_id res chain seq x y z
N MET A 1 40.48 -20.92 -19.48
CA MET A 1 40.87 -20.56 -18.09
C MET A 1 39.64 -19.94 -17.45
N SER A 2 39.14 -20.62 -16.42
CA SER A 2 37.93 -20.28 -15.67
C SER A 2 38.04 -18.92 -15.01
N THR A 3 37.01 -18.09 -15.16
CA THR A 3 36.70 -17.03 -14.20
C THR A 3 35.50 -17.50 -13.38
N SER A 4 35.81 -17.99 -12.18
CA SER A 4 34.85 -18.36 -11.16
C SER A 4 33.98 -17.16 -10.79
N ALA A 5 32.68 -17.26 -11.02
CA ALA A 5 31.69 -16.43 -10.37
C ALA A 5 31.78 -16.71 -8.86
N GLY A 6 32.29 -15.75 -8.10
CA GLY A 6 32.15 -15.74 -6.65
C GLY A 6 30.67 -15.54 -6.36
N ALA A 7 29.98 -16.61 -5.95
CA ALA A 7 28.74 -16.50 -5.22
C ALA A 7 29.06 -15.72 -3.94
N SER A 8 28.62 -14.46 -3.86
CA SER A 8 28.66 -13.72 -2.60
C SER A 8 27.82 -14.51 -1.60
N ALA A 9 28.45 -15.04 -0.56
CA ALA A 9 27.74 -15.51 0.60
C ALA A 9 26.91 -14.34 1.13
N GLN A 10 25.58 -14.42 0.95
CA GLN A 10 24.64 -13.49 1.55
C GLN A 10 24.94 -13.47 3.06
N ALA A 11 25.38 -12.33 3.60
CA ALA A 11 25.73 -12.23 5.00
C ALA A 11 24.55 -12.73 5.85
N ALA A 12 24.81 -13.70 6.72
CA ALA A 12 23.80 -14.20 7.65
C ALA A 12 23.23 -13.01 8.43
N LEU A 13 21.91 -13.02 8.67
CA LEU A 13 21.24 -11.98 9.46
C LEU A 13 22.01 -11.73 10.76
N ASP A 14 22.37 -10.47 11.04
CA ASP A 14 23.20 -10.13 12.21
C ASP A 14 22.35 -10.12 13.49
N SER A 15 22.61 -11.08 14.38
CA SER A 15 21.94 -11.20 15.68
C SER A 15 22.14 -9.97 16.56
N SER A 16 23.28 -9.27 16.47
CA SER A 16 23.56 -8.05 17.24
C SER A 16 22.67 -6.88 16.79
N ALA A 17 22.56 -6.68 15.48
CA ALA A 17 21.66 -5.69 14.89
C ALA A 17 20.20 -5.98 15.25
N ALA A 18 19.77 -7.25 15.18
CA ALA A 18 18.42 -7.65 15.57
C ALA A 18 18.11 -7.36 17.05
N MET A 19 19.05 -7.65 17.96
CA MET A 19 18.88 -7.32 19.38
C MET A 19 18.71 -5.83 19.62
N THR A 20 19.44 -4.98 18.88
CA THR A 20 19.31 -3.52 18.99
C THR A 20 17.89 -3.07 18.65
N VAL A 21 17.31 -3.65 17.60
CA VAL A 21 15.92 -3.39 17.19
C VAL A 21 14.93 -3.87 18.26
N PHE A 22 15.12 -5.08 18.80
CA PHE A 22 14.25 -5.61 19.85
C PHE A 22 14.31 -4.78 21.14
N GLN A 23 15.50 -4.33 21.53
CA GLN A 23 15.68 -3.43 22.67
C GLN A 23 15.02 -2.07 22.45
N ARG A 24 15.11 -1.52 21.21
CA ARG A 24 14.45 -0.27 20.85
C ARG A 24 12.93 -0.41 20.97
N MET A 25 12.35 -1.47 20.41
CA MET A 25 10.92 -1.77 20.57
C MET A 25 10.52 -1.88 22.04
N GLN A 26 11.28 -2.66 22.83
CA GLN A 26 10.99 -2.87 24.26
C GLN A 26 10.95 -1.53 25.00
N THR A 27 11.94 -0.67 24.75
CA THR A 27 12.01 0.66 25.36
C THR A 27 10.79 1.51 25.03
N LEU A 28 10.35 1.51 23.76
CA LEU A 28 9.20 2.31 23.31
C LEU A 28 7.89 1.79 23.90
N CYS A 29 7.67 0.47 23.90
CA CYS A 29 6.43 -0.12 24.37
C CYS A 29 6.31 -0.09 25.91
N GLU A 30 7.42 -0.23 26.65
CA GLU A 30 7.44 -0.08 28.10
C GLU A 30 7.17 1.37 28.51
N ALA A 31 7.68 2.34 27.75
CA ALA A 31 7.40 3.76 27.98
C ALA A 31 5.92 4.11 27.77
N ASP A 32 5.23 3.49 26.81
CA ASP A 32 3.77 3.62 26.66
C ASP A 32 3.01 2.94 27.80
N GLY A 33 3.44 1.74 28.22
CA GLY A 33 2.80 0.99 29.31
C GLY A 33 1.35 0.59 29.05
N GLY A 34 0.89 0.65 27.78
CA GLY A 34 -0.50 0.45 27.39
C GLY A 34 -1.38 1.69 27.56
N THR A 35 -0.81 2.85 27.85
CA THR A 35 -1.55 4.11 28.09
C THR A 35 -2.30 4.56 26.84
N ALA A 36 -1.69 4.44 25.65
CA ALA A 36 -2.32 4.92 24.42
C ALA A 36 -3.61 4.19 24.05
N TRP A 37 -3.70 2.87 24.32
CA TRP A 37 -4.77 2.03 23.79
C TRP A 37 -5.45 1.11 24.80
N GLY A 38 -5.05 1.15 26.08
CA GLY A 38 -5.52 0.22 27.11
C GLY A 38 -5.03 -1.21 26.93
N ALA A 39 -4.04 -1.44 26.06
CA ALA A 39 -3.44 -2.72 25.76
C ALA A 39 -1.93 -2.56 25.51
N SER A 40 -1.12 -3.52 25.97
CA SER A 40 0.34 -3.44 25.85
C SER A 40 0.82 -3.68 24.42
N LEU A 41 1.56 -2.70 23.89
CA LEU A 41 2.26 -2.81 22.60
C LEU A 41 3.51 -3.70 22.69
N CYS A 42 3.96 -4.08 23.90
CA CYS A 42 5.06 -5.02 24.06
C CYS A 42 4.64 -6.43 23.61
N GLY A 43 5.51 -7.11 22.86
CA GLY A 43 5.21 -8.45 22.40
C GLY A 43 6.28 -9.09 21.52
N PRO A 44 6.01 -10.32 21.05
CA PRO A 44 6.94 -11.08 20.23
C PRO A 44 7.24 -10.38 18.90
N MET A 45 8.51 -10.34 18.50
CA MET A 45 8.96 -9.74 17.24
C MET A 45 9.67 -10.76 16.36
N LEU A 46 9.53 -10.60 15.06
CA LEU A 46 10.16 -11.44 14.05
C LEU A 46 10.70 -10.57 12.90
N LEU A 47 12.01 -10.56 12.71
CA LEU A 47 12.68 -9.91 11.58
C LEU A 47 12.90 -10.95 10.49
N ALA A 48 12.34 -10.75 9.30
CA ALA A 48 12.40 -11.72 8.21
C ALA A 48 13.05 -11.13 6.96
N ASP A 49 13.95 -11.88 6.35
CA ASP A 49 14.47 -11.59 5.01
C ASP A 49 13.51 -12.17 3.96
N PRO A 50 12.85 -11.35 3.13
CA PRO A 50 11.90 -11.83 2.12
C PRO A 50 12.56 -12.67 1.02
N ALA A 51 13.85 -12.46 0.71
CA ALA A 51 14.57 -13.20 -0.32
C ALA A 51 14.96 -14.61 0.15
N THR A 52 15.47 -14.73 1.37
CA THR A 52 15.99 -16.01 1.88
C THR A 52 15.02 -16.75 2.79
N ARG A 53 13.95 -16.08 3.24
CA ARG A 53 12.98 -16.52 4.27
C ARG A 53 13.62 -16.84 5.62
N GLN A 54 14.89 -16.48 5.81
CA GLN A 54 15.55 -16.58 7.11
C GLN A 54 14.95 -15.54 8.05
N PHE A 55 14.82 -15.88 9.32
CA PHE A 55 14.32 -14.95 10.33
C PHE A 55 15.19 -14.91 11.58
N ILE A 56 15.06 -13.83 12.33
CA ILE A 56 15.48 -13.70 13.73
C ILE A 56 14.26 -13.30 14.56
N ALA A 57 13.99 -14.02 15.64
CA ALA A 57 12.87 -13.81 16.55
C ALA A 57 13.36 -13.39 17.95
N SER A 58 12.59 -12.52 18.61
CA SER A 58 12.94 -11.98 19.94
C SER A 58 12.69 -12.95 21.09
N ILE A 59 11.85 -13.95 20.87
CA ILE A 59 11.52 -15.00 21.85
C ILE A 59 11.37 -16.35 21.15
N ASP A 60 11.28 -17.42 21.93
CA ASP A 60 11.07 -18.77 21.42
C ASP A 60 9.67 -18.95 20.82
N GLY A 61 9.44 -20.02 20.08
CA GLY A 61 8.13 -20.46 19.61
C GLY A 61 7.15 -20.77 20.75
N GLY A 62 5.88 -20.91 20.40
CA GLY A 62 4.82 -21.34 21.32
C GLY A 62 4.49 -22.82 21.20
N GLU A 63 4.46 -23.36 19.97
CA GLU A 63 4.09 -24.76 19.70
C GLU A 63 5.32 -25.65 19.48
N ALA A 64 6.34 -25.13 18.81
CA ALA A 64 7.62 -25.79 18.56
C ALA A 64 8.77 -24.85 18.90
N ALA A 65 9.81 -25.41 19.54
CA ALA A 65 11.03 -24.67 19.86
C ALA A 65 11.74 -24.22 18.57
N LEU A 66 12.19 -22.98 18.57
CA LEU A 66 13.02 -22.39 17.53
C LEU A 66 14.50 -22.64 17.85
N GLU A 67 15.36 -22.53 16.83
CA GLU A 67 16.80 -22.68 17.04
C GLU A 67 17.32 -21.48 17.83
N ARG A 68 17.84 -21.72 19.03
CA ARG A 68 18.38 -20.66 19.89
C ARG A 68 19.79 -20.27 19.45
N ASP A 69 20.00 -18.99 19.19
CA ASP A 69 21.30 -18.39 18.88
C ASP A 69 21.58 -17.26 19.88
N GLY A 70 22.28 -17.57 20.97
CA GLY A 70 22.53 -16.64 22.07
C GLY A 70 21.23 -16.19 22.76
N ALA A 71 20.89 -14.90 22.63
CA ALA A 71 19.69 -14.30 23.21
C ALA A 71 18.50 -14.21 22.24
N VAL A 72 18.70 -14.59 20.97
CA VAL A 72 17.66 -14.58 19.93
C VAL A 72 17.38 -15.99 19.42
N PHE A 73 16.39 -16.11 18.56
CA PHE A 73 16.01 -17.37 17.93
C PHE A 73 16.04 -17.21 16.41
N ARG A 74 16.40 -18.27 15.70
CA ARG A 74 16.62 -18.25 14.25
C ARG A 74 15.94 -19.41 13.57
N GLY A 75 15.85 -19.31 12.25
CA GLY A 75 15.39 -20.37 11.39
C GLY A 75 14.95 -19.84 10.05
N ARG A 76 14.20 -20.67 9.32
CA ARG A 76 13.57 -20.32 8.06
C ARG A 76 12.05 -20.41 8.19
N LEU A 77 11.34 -19.37 7.77
CA LEU A 77 9.87 -19.38 7.76
C LEU A 77 9.36 -20.42 6.73
N PRO A 78 8.41 -21.29 7.10
CA PRO A 78 7.77 -22.21 6.16
C PRO A 78 7.15 -21.47 4.98
N ASP A 79 7.21 -22.02 3.76
CA ASP A 79 6.77 -21.31 2.55
C ASP A 79 5.32 -20.81 2.58
N ALA A 80 4.46 -21.47 3.37
CA ALA A 80 3.07 -21.07 3.57
C ALA A 80 2.88 -19.79 4.42
N VAL A 81 3.90 -19.36 5.18
CA VAL A 81 3.81 -18.15 6.02
C VAL A 81 4.19 -16.93 5.17
N PRO A 82 3.30 -15.96 4.92
CA PRO A 82 3.66 -14.77 4.16
C PRO A 82 4.69 -13.93 4.93
N ILE A 83 5.57 -13.25 4.19
CA ILE A 83 6.53 -12.28 4.74
C ILE A 83 6.05 -10.88 4.37
N ALA A 84 5.70 -10.09 5.37
CA ALA A 84 5.22 -8.71 5.24
C ALA A 84 5.47 -7.96 6.56
N ASN A 85 5.49 -6.62 6.48
CA ASN A 85 5.33 -5.79 7.68
C ASN A 85 3.87 -5.89 8.10
N THR A 86 3.59 -6.59 9.20
CA THR A 86 2.22 -6.81 9.73
C THR A 86 2.29 -7.57 11.05
N SER A 87 1.15 -7.77 11.70
CA SER A 87 0.98 -8.89 12.62
C SER A 87 0.79 -10.23 11.89
N VAL A 88 1.46 -11.28 12.38
CA VAL A 88 1.30 -12.66 11.90
C VAL A 88 1.03 -13.62 13.06
N LYS A 89 0.10 -14.54 12.86
CA LYS A 89 -0.10 -15.69 13.76
C LYS A 89 0.70 -16.87 13.27
N TRP A 90 1.73 -17.27 14.00
CA TRP A 90 2.59 -18.38 13.63
C TRP A 90 3.23 -19.01 14.87
N ASN A 91 3.35 -20.34 14.86
CA ASN A 91 4.00 -21.12 15.91
C ASN A 91 3.45 -20.78 17.31
N GLY A 92 2.11 -20.82 17.46
CA GLY A 92 1.41 -20.53 18.71
C GLY A 92 1.44 -19.07 19.20
N ARG A 93 1.96 -18.11 18.42
CA ARG A 93 2.10 -16.71 18.85
C ARG A 93 1.58 -15.73 17.81
N SER A 94 1.20 -14.53 18.28
CA SER A 94 0.99 -13.36 17.43
C SER A 94 2.25 -12.51 17.45
N TRP A 95 2.98 -12.50 16.34
CA TRP A 95 4.22 -11.75 16.17
C TRP A 95 3.95 -10.41 15.53
N THR A 96 4.75 -9.41 15.88
CA THR A 96 5.01 -8.25 15.04
C THR A 96 6.13 -8.63 14.05
N MET A 97 5.78 -8.81 12.77
CA MET A 97 6.74 -9.16 11.72
C MET A 97 7.25 -7.90 11.03
N LEU A 98 8.56 -7.84 10.80
CA LEU A 98 9.21 -6.76 10.06
C LEU A 98 10.10 -7.35 8.96
N MET A 99 9.97 -6.84 7.75
CA MET A 99 10.78 -7.21 6.59
C MET A 99 12.11 -6.47 6.59
N LEU A 100 13.18 -7.21 6.32
CA LEU A 100 14.51 -6.65 6.14
C LEU A 100 14.74 -6.20 4.68
N PRO A 101 15.57 -5.16 4.46
CA PRO A 101 16.22 -4.32 5.47
C PRO A 101 15.25 -3.33 6.13
N LEU A 102 15.49 -3.03 7.42
CA LEU A 102 14.74 -1.99 8.14
C LEU A 102 15.24 -0.58 7.78
N PRO A 103 14.44 0.47 8.02
CA PRO A 103 14.93 1.83 8.03
C PRO A 103 16.14 1.98 8.97
N ASP A 104 17.17 2.68 8.50
CA ASP A 104 18.46 2.86 9.19
C ASP A 104 18.51 4.11 10.08
N LYS A 105 17.46 4.95 10.05
CA LYS A 105 17.43 6.25 10.71
C LYS A 105 16.19 6.43 11.58
N GLU A 106 16.41 7.06 12.73
CA GLU A 106 15.33 7.62 13.55
C GLU A 106 14.81 8.94 12.94
N PRO A 107 13.52 9.28 13.17
CA PRO A 107 12.52 8.51 13.92
C PRO A 107 11.83 7.40 13.10
N THR A 108 12.17 7.25 11.81
CA THR A 108 11.49 6.34 10.87
C THR A 108 11.48 4.89 11.34
N LEU A 109 12.60 4.40 11.91
CA LEU A 109 12.64 3.07 12.50
C LEU A 109 11.61 2.94 13.63
N SER A 110 11.65 3.81 14.64
CA SER A 110 10.72 3.75 15.77
C SER A 110 9.25 3.87 15.38
N ILE A 111 8.94 4.70 14.37
CA ILE A 111 7.58 4.83 13.82
C ILE A 111 7.14 3.47 13.25
N LEU A 112 7.96 2.83 12.42
CA LEU A 112 7.66 1.50 11.87
C LEU A 112 7.46 0.46 12.98
N LEU A 113 8.34 0.44 13.98
CA LEU A 113 8.24 -0.53 15.09
C LEU A 113 6.89 -0.41 15.81
N MET A 114 6.50 0.80 16.19
CA MET A 114 5.26 1.05 16.93
C MET A 114 4.01 0.92 16.05
N HIS A 115 4.12 1.24 14.76
CA HIS A 115 3.08 0.97 13.76
C HIS A 115 2.76 -0.54 13.70
N GLU A 116 3.78 -1.38 13.49
CA GLU A 116 3.57 -2.83 13.39
C GLU A 116 3.22 -3.48 14.74
N ALA A 117 3.67 -2.88 15.85
CA ALA A 117 3.23 -3.25 17.19
C ALA A 117 1.72 -3.08 17.36
N TRP A 118 1.17 -2.00 16.80
CA TRP A 118 -0.23 -1.67 16.90
C TRP A 118 -1.11 -2.68 16.16
N HIS A 119 -0.72 -3.10 14.94
CA HIS A 119 -1.45 -4.14 14.20
C HIS A 119 -1.56 -5.45 14.98
N ARG A 120 -0.56 -5.80 15.81
CA ARG A 120 -0.63 -6.99 16.67
C ARG A 120 -1.72 -6.91 17.73
N ILE A 121 -2.02 -5.72 18.24
CA ILE A 121 -3.06 -5.50 19.26
C ILE A 121 -4.38 -5.00 18.68
N GLN A 122 -4.46 -4.71 17.38
CA GLN A 122 -5.62 -4.09 16.72
C GLN A 122 -6.96 -4.76 17.11
N GLY A 123 -7.00 -6.11 17.10
CA GLY A 123 -8.17 -6.87 17.53
C GLY A 123 -8.54 -6.71 19.01
N GLN A 124 -7.55 -6.50 19.89
CA GLN A 124 -7.76 -6.23 21.33
C GLN A 124 -8.32 -4.83 21.57
N VAL A 125 -7.98 -3.88 20.68
CA VAL A 125 -8.49 -2.49 20.70
C VAL A 125 -9.90 -2.37 20.10
N GLY A 126 -10.48 -3.49 19.64
CA GLY A 126 -11.84 -3.56 19.10
C GLY A 126 -11.93 -3.19 17.61
N LEU A 127 -10.81 -3.20 16.89
CA LEU A 127 -10.74 -2.92 15.47
C LEU A 127 -10.43 -4.20 14.69
N ALA A 128 -11.09 -4.39 13.55
CA ALA A 128 -10.77 -5.47 12.63
C ALA A 128 -9.77 -4.99 11.58
N ALA A 129 -8.90 -5.90 11.11
CA ALA A 129 -8.15 -5.67 9.88
C ALA A 129 -9.16 -5.54 8.73
N THR A 130 -8.97 -4.53 7.89
CA THR A 130 -9.91 -4.20 6.82
C THR A 130 -9.14 -3.72 5.61
N ASN A 131 -9.59 -4.14 4.43
CA ASN A 131 -9.14 -3.58 3.18
C ASN A 131 -10.34 -2.87 2.55
N ALA A 132 -10.14 -1.63 2.12
CA ALA A 132 -11.16 -0.86 1.42
C ALA A 132 -10.52 -0.15 0.23
N ASP A 133 -11.09 -0.37 -0.96
CA ASP A 133 -10.63 0.28 -2.18
C ASP A 133 -11.03 1.76 -2.18
N GLN A 134 -10.11 2.62 -2.61
CA GLN A 134 -10.29 4.07 -2.61
C GLN A 134 -10.36 4.59 -4.05
N THR A 135 -11.34 4.11 -4.81
CA THR A 135 -11.47 4.39 -6.25
C THR A 135 -11.63 5.89 -6.54
N GLN A 136 -12.25 6.64 -5.63
CA GLN A 136 -12.38 8.09 -5.71
C GLN A 136 -11.01 8.79 -5.81
N LEU A 137 -9.98 8.24 -5.18
CA LEU A 137 -8.62 8.80 -5.17
C LEU A 137 -7.84 8.50 -6.46
N GLU A 138 -8.46 7.83 -7.44
CA GLU A 138 -7.95 7.73 -8.80
C GLU A 138 -8.53 8.80 -9.73
N THR A 139 -9.60 9.48 -9.32
CA THR A 139 -10.24 10.57 -10.08
C THR A 139 -9.53 11.90 -9.88
N GLU A 140 -9.64 12.81 -10.86
CA GLU A 140 -9.09 14.16 -10.76
C GLU A 140 -9.66 14.92 -9.56
N GLN A 141 -10.99 14.91 -9.38
CA GLN A 141 -11.66 15.62 -8.29
C GLN A 141 -11.32 15.06 -6.91
N GLY A 142 -11.28 13.73 -6.77
CA GLY A 142 -10.93 13.10 -5.50
C GLY A 142 -9.49 13.42 -5.09
N ARG A 143 -8.56 13.40 -6.04
CA ARG A 143 -7.15 13.76 -5.79
C ARG A 143 -6.97 15.24 -5.52
N LEU A 144 -7.62 16.13 -6.27
CA LEU A 144 -7.60 17.57 -6.02
C LEU A 144 -8.01 17.88 -4.57
N SER A 145 -9.15 17.34 -4.13
CA SER A 145 -9.62 17.52 -2.76
C SER A 145 -8.64 16.93 -1.73
N LEU A 146 -8.12 15.71 -1.93
CA LEU A 146 -7.18 15.10 -0.99
C LEU A 146 -5.90 15.93 -0.85
N ARG A 147 -5.38 16.44 -1.96
CA ARG A 147 -4.16 17.27 -1.95
C ARG A 147 -4.38 18.59 -1.21
N LEU A 148 -5.53 19.24 -1.41
CA LEU A 148 -5.93 20.41 -0.64
C LEU A 148 -6.09 20.07 0.86
N GLU A 149 -6.69 18.93 1.19
CA GLU A 149 -6.80 18.42 2.55
C GLU A 149 -5.42 18.23 3.20
N LEU A 150 -4.46 17.61 2.52
CA LEU A 150 -3.10 17.42 3.02
C LEU A 150 -2.38 18.77 3.28
N ARG A 151 -2.53 19.74 2.38
CA ARG A 151 -1.98 21.10 2.57
C ARG A 151 -2.63 21.82 3.76
N ALA A 152 -3.94 21.67 3.94
CA ALA A 152 -4.67 22.25 5.07
C ALA A 152 -4.32 21.59 6.41
N LEU A 153 -4.21 20.25 6.45
CA LEU A 153 -3.73 19.51 7.60
C LEU A 153 -2.31 19.95 7.98
N ARG A 154 -1.42 20.11 7.00
CA ARG A 154 -0.06 20.61 7.26
C ARG A 154 -0.11 22.00 7.89
N ALA A 155 -0.91 22.91 7.34
CA ALA A 155 -1.08 24.25 7.91
C ALA A 155 -1.65 24.21 9.34
N ALA A 156 -2.59 23.30 9.63
CA ALA A 156 -3.15 23.13 10.98
C ALA A 156 -2.11 22.60 11.98
N ILE A 157 -1.28 21.63 11.56
CA ILE A 157 -0.22 21.06 12.39
C ILE A 157 0.85 22.11 12.73
N THR A 158 1.23 22.95 11.78
CA THR A 158 2.27 23.98 11.93
C THR A 158 1.76 25.35 12.42
N ALA A 159 0.45 25.50 12.64
CA ALA A 159 -0.13 26.77 13.04
C ALA A 159 0.41 27.23 14.40
N THR A 160 0.82 28.49 14.48
CA THR A 160 1.39 29.10 15.70
C THR A 160 0.33 29.76 16.59
N THR A 161 -0.91 29.85 16.13
CA THR A 161 -2.04 30.41 16.91
C THR A 161 -3.25 29.47 16.89
N PRO A 162 -4.05 29.44 17.97
CA PRO A 162 -5.28 28.64 18.01
C PRO A 162 -6.27 28.98 16.90
N LEU A 163 -6.37 30.26 16.52
CA LEU A 163 -7.26 30.70 15.45
C LEU A 163 -6.83 30.14 14.09
N ALA A 164 -5.54 30.24 13.76
CA ALA A 164 -5.00 29.71 12.51
C ALA A 164 -5.14 28.18 12.46
N GLN A 165 -4.89 27.48 13.58
CA GLN A 165 -5.08 26.04 13.68
C GLN A 165 -6.55 25.66 13.44
N ARG A 166 -7.48 26.34 14.11
CA ARG A 166 -8.92 26.08 13.98
C ARG A 166 -9.41 26.31 12.55
N GLN A 167 -8.95 27.38 11.89
CA GLN A 167 -9.29 27.68 10.50
C GLN A 167 -8.74 26.61 9.54
N ALA A 168 -7.44 26.29 9.63
CA ALA A 168 -6.84 25.29 8.75
C ALA A 168 -7.42 23.88 8.97
N THR A 169 -7.78 23.54 10.21
CA THR A 169 -8.48 22.30 10.52
C THR A 169 -9.85 22.27 9.86
N LEU A 170 -10.62 23.36 9.95
CA LEU A 170 -11.93 23.43 9.30
C LEU A 170 -11.82 23.37 7.78
N ASP A 171 -10.76 23.93 7.19
CA ASP A 171 -10.49 23.85 5.75
C ASP A 171 -10.21 22.40 5.33
N ALA A 172 -9.36 21.68 6.06
CA ALA A 172 -9.11 20.25 5.83
C ALA A 172 -10.40 19.40 5.90
N LEU A 173 -11.21 19.61 6.95
CA LEU A 173 -12.50 18.93 7.11
C LEU A 173 -13.45 19.24 5.95
N THR A 174 -13.45 20.48 5.45
CA THR A 174 -14.30 20.89 4.32
C THR A 174 -13.87 20.18 3.03
N PHE A 175 -12.57 20.07 2.76
CA PHE A 175 -12.09 19.34 1.58
C PHE A 175 -12.45 17.85 1.64
N ARG A 176 -12.29 17.22 2.80
CA ARG A 176 -12.72 15.83 3.04
C ARG A 176 -14.23 15.66 2.81
N ALA A 177 -15.05 16.49 3.44
CA ALA A 177 -16.51 16.39 3.38
C ALA A 177 -17.04 16.65 1.96
N TRP A 178 -16.48 17.63 1.24
CA TRP A 178 -16.82 17.91 -0.16
C TRP A 178 -16.56 16.70 -1.07
N ARG A 179 -15.45 15.96 -0.85
CA ARG A 179 -15.13 14.76 -1.61
C ARG A 179 -16.09 13.62 -1.28
N GLN A 180 -16.32 13.33 -0.01
CA GLN A 180 -17.24 12.29 0.42
C GLN A 180 -18.68 12.54 -0.05
N ALA A 181 -19.11 13.80 -0.17
CA ALA A 181 -20.42 14.14 -0.74
C ALA A 181 -20.56 13.80 -2.23
N ARG A 182 -19.45 13.78 -2.99
CA ARG A 182 -19.42 13.45 -4.43
C ARG A 182 -19.16 11.97 -4.70
N PHE A 183 -18.53 11.30 -3.74
CA PHE A 183 -18.25 9.87 -3.78
C PHE A 183 -18.84 9.23 -2.52
N PRO A 184 -20.15 8.90 -2.49
CA PRO A 184 -20.82 8.47 -1.26
C PRO A 184 -20.20 7.23 -0.60
N GLU A 185 -19.65 6.30 -1.40
CA GLU A 185 -18.94 5.11 -0.90
C GLU A 185 -17.58 5.44 -0.27
N ALA A 186 -17.01 6.61 -0.58
CA ALA A 186 -15.70 7.01 -0.08
C ALA A 186 -15.67 7.21 1.43
N ARG A 187 -16.78 7.61 2.08
CA ARG A 187 -16.75 7.84 3.53
C ARG A 187 -16.40 6.58 4.30
N GLU A 188 -17.19 5.53 4.12
CA GLU A 188 -16.98 4.27 4.84
C GLU A 188 -15.62 3.65 4.49
N ALA A 189 -15.24 3.70 3.20
CA ALA A 189 -13.97 3.19 2.73
C ALA A 189 -12.77 3.96 3.31
N GLU A 190 -12.82 5.29 3.31
CA GLU A 190 -11.74 6.13 3.84
C GLU A 190 -11.62 5.97 5.36
N ASP A 191 -12.74 5.98 6.09
CA ASP A 191 -12.74 5.80 7.53
C ASP A 191 -12.22 4.41 7.92
N ALA A 192 -12.58 3.37 7.16
CA ALA A 192 -12.04 2.02 7.36
C ALA A 192 -10.52 1.98 7.19
N MET A 193 -9.99 2.63 6.15
CA MET A 193 -8.55 2.68 5.91
C MET A 193 -7.81 3.53 6.95
N GLU A 194 -8.39 4.63 7.42
CA GLU A 194 -7.82 5.43 8.52
C GLU A 194 -7.84 4.68 9.85
N ARG A 195 -8.91 3.93 10.14
CA ARG A 195 -8.94 3.04 11.31
C ARG A 195 -7.88 1.93 11.22
N HIS A 196 -7.57 1.44 10.03
CA HIS A 196 -6.61 0.37 9.84
C HIS A 196 -5.15 0.88 9.83
N GLU A 197 -4.81 1.75 8.88
CA GLU A 197 -3.44 2.21 8.63
C GLU A 197 -3.15 3.57 9.27
N GLY A 198 -4.17 4.43 9.33
CA GLY A 198 -4.03 5.78 9.88
C GLY A 198 -3.77 5.78 11.39
N ILE A 199 -4.46 4.92 12.15
CA ILE A 199 -4.24 4.76 13.59
C ILE A 199 -2.92 4.06 13.89
N ALA A 200 -2.52 3.07 13.08
CA ALA A 200 -1.22 2.42 13.20
C ALA A 200 -0.10 3.45 13.03
N GLU A 201 -0.16 4.27 11.98
CA GLU A 201 0.81 5.33 11.70
C GLU A 201 0.81 6.44 12.76
N TYR A 202 -0.38 6.85 13.20
CA TYR A 202 -0.55 7.78 14.33
C TYR A 202 0.14 7.24 15.59
N THR A 203 -0.11 5.98 15.95
CA THR A 203 0.53 5.31 17.09
C THR A 203 2.05 5.30 16.95
N GLY A 204 2.53 4.97 15.74
CA GLY A 204 3.92 5.05 15.35
C GLY A 204 4.56 6.39 15.74
N ARG A 205 3.91 7.49 15.37
CA ARG A 205 4.43 8.85 15.57
C ARG A 205 4.36 9.34 17.00
N ILE A 206 3.28 9.08 17.72
CA ILE A 206 3.16 9.56 19.10
C ILE A 206 4.06 8.77 20.07
N LEU A 207 4.45 7.54 19.70
CA LEU A 207 5.28 6.68 20.54
C LEU A 207 6.74 6.60 20.09
N SER A 208 7.14 7.19 18.96
CA SER A 208 8.51 7.10 18.43
C SER A 208 9.57 7.86 19.24
N GLN A 209 9.17 8.60 20.29
CA GLN A 209 10.03 9.52 21.06
C GLN A 209 10.73 10.56 20.17
N ASP A 210 10.04 11.02 19.12
CA ASP A 210 10.53 12.05 18.22
C ASP A 210 10.30 13.46 18.80
N GLU A 211 11.36 14.11 19.27
CA GLU A 211 11.28 15.47 19.81
C GLU A 211 10.82 16.51 18.76
N ALA A 212 11.03 16.22 17.47
CA ALA A 212 10.64 17.07 16.35
C ALA A 212 9.38 16.56 15.62
N MET A 213 8.56 15.72 16.27
CA MET A 213 7.40 15.04 15.65
C MET A 213 6.50 15.97 14.85
N THR A 214 6.18 17.15 15.37
CA THR A 214 5.31 18.12 14.67
C THR A 214 5.92 18.59 13.34
N ALA A 215 7.23 18.84 13.30
CA ALA A 215 7.94 19.25 12.09
C ALA A 215 8.03 18.09 11.09
N HIS A 216 8.43 16.89 11.55
CA HIS A 216 8.52 15.71 10.70
C HIS A 216 7.14 15.26 10.15
N LEU A 217 6.06 15.42 10.92
CA LEU A 217 4.70 15.17 10.44
C LEU A 217 4.28 16.20 9.38
N ALA A 218 4.62 17.48 9.55
CA ALA A 218 4.36 18.49 8.54
C ALA A 218 5.13 18.23 7.23
N GLU A 219 6.37 17.75 7.31
CA GLU A 219 7.14 17.30 6.16
C GLU A 219 6.54 16.04 5.51
N HIS A 220 6.04 15.10 6.31
CA HIS A 220 5.36 13.90 5.82
C HIS A 220 4.10 14.26 5.01
N LEU A 221 3.29 15.19 5.52
CA LEU A 221 2.11 15.71 4.80
C LEU A 221 2.50 16.40 3.48
N LEU A 222 3.61 17.15 3.46
CA LEU A 222 4.15 17.76 2.23
C LEU A 222 4.56 16.69 1.21
N LYS A 223 5.23 15.61 1.64
CA LYS A 223 5.56 14.49 0.76
C LYS A 223 4.30 13.83 0.20
N GLY A 224 3.28 13.64 1.04
CA GLY A 224 1.97 13.13 0.66
C GLY A 224 1.35 13.89 -0.51
N ASP A 225 1.43 15.22 -0.53
CA ASP A 225 0.93 16.06 -1.63
C ASP A 225 1.62 15.82 -3.01
N THR A 226 2.64 14.97 -3.08
CA THR A 226 3.36 14.67 -4.33
C THR A 226 3.33 13.20 -4.75
N VAL A 227 2.60 12.36 -4.02
CA VAL A 227 2.56 10.92 -4.27
C VAL A 227 1.74 10.58 -5.52
N LYS A 228 2.23 9.62 -6.30
CA LYS A 228 1.60 9.18 -7.55
C LYS A 228 0.29 8.40 -7.32
N ALA A 229 0.25 7.54 -6.31
CA ALA A 229 -0.89 6.67 -6.01
C ALA A 229 -1.37 6.86 -4.56
N TYR A 230 -2.62 7.30 -4.39
CA TYR A 230 -3.19 7.60 -3.08
C TYR A 230 -4.04 6.47 -2.52
N ALA A 231 -4.59 5.61 -3.38
CA ALA A 231 -5.66 4.70 -2.98
C ALA A 231 -5.28 3.75 -1.84
N ARG A 232 -3.99 3.43 -1.66
CA ARG A 232 -3.49 2.60 -0.56
C ARG A 232 -2.63 3.34 0.45
N SER A 233 -2.36 4.62 0.24
CA SER A 233 -1.35 5.38 0.99
C SER A 233 -1.90 6.58 1.73
N PHE A 234 -3.08 7.11 1.36
CA PHE A 234 -3.59 8.38 1.90
C PHE A 234 -3.70 8.37 3.44
N ALA A 235 -4.15 7.24 4.02
CA ALA A 235 -4.38 7.10 5.46
C ALA A 235 -3.11 7.25 6.31
N TYR A 236 -1.94 6.88 5.77
CA TYR A 236 -0.64 7.11 6.42
C TYR A 236 -0.28 8.61 6.52
N TYR A 237 -0.99 9.49 5.80
CA TYR A 237 -0.80 10.93 5.88
C TYR A 237 -1.90 11.59 6.72
N THR A 238 -3.16 11.26 6.43
CA THR A 238 -4.31 11.91 7.06
C THR A 238 -4.55 11.41 8.49
N GLY A 239 -4.43 10.10 8.72
CA GLY A 239 -4.59 9.46 10.02
C GLY A 239 -3.76 10.09 11.15
N PRO A 240 -2.43 10.17 11.04
CA PRO A 240 -1.60 10.81 12.06
C PRO A 240 -1.90 12.30 12.26
N ALA A 241 -2.24 13.03 11.19
CA ALA A 241 -2.59 14.44 11.31
C ALA A 241 -3.90 14.64 12.08
N TYR A 242 -4.94 13.88 11.76
CA TYR A 242 -6.20 13.92 12.50
C TYR A 242 -6.04 13.46 13.94
N GLY A 243 -5.29 12.38 14.19
CA GLY A 243 -5.02 11.90 15.55
C GLY A 243 -4.30 12.94 16.42
N VAL A 244 -3.27 13.61 15.89
CA VAL A 244 -2.56 14.68 16.61
C VAL A 244 -3.45 15.91 16.85
N LEU A 245 -4.32 16.26 15.90
CA LEU A 245 -5.29 17.36 16.10
C LEU A 245 -6.36 16.97 17.13
N LEU A 246 -6.77 15.71 17.17
CA LEU A 246 -7.68 15.17 18.19
C LEU A 246 -7.06 15.19 19.59
N ASP A 247 -5.77 14.85 19.73
CA ASP A 247 -5.06 14.98 21.03
C ASP A 247 -5.13 16.40 21.58
N ARG A 248 -5.11 17.41 20.70
CA ARG A 248 -5.21 18.83 21.09
C ARG A 248 -6.64 19.24 21.42
N ALA A 249 -7.62 18.75 20.67
CA ALA A 249 -9.03 19.15 20.80
C ALA A 249 -9.78 18.38 21.89
N SER A 250 -9.41 17.12 22.14
CA SER A 250 -10.07 16.21 23.07
C SER A 250 -9.05 15.17 23.57
N PRO A 251 -8.18 15.49 24.54
CA PRO A 251 -7.05 14.63 24.96
C PRO A 251 -7.40 13.16 25.26
N ASP A 252 -8.59 12.90 25.80
CA ASP A 252 -9.04 11.55 26.18
C ASP A 252 -9.78 10.79 25.06
N TRP A 253 -9.76 11.29 23.81
CA TRP A 253 -10.55 10.75 22.69
C TRP A 253 -10.30 9.26 22.44
N ARG A 254 -9.07 8.77 22.62
CA ARG A 254 -8.70 7.36 22.43
C ARG A 254 -9.47 6.43 23.37
N GLY A 255 -9.72 6.88 24.61
CA GLY A 255 -10.46 6.12 25.61
C GLY A 255 -11.98 6.13 25.37
N SER A 256 -12.52 7.23 24.84
CA SER A 256 -13.96 7.39 24.61
C SER A 256 -14.43 7.01 23.19
N TRP A 257 -13.50 6.77 22.27
CA TRP A 257 -13.83 6.45 20.88
C TRP A 257 -14.54 5.10 20.74
N ASN A 258 -15.72 5.11 20.10
CA ASN A 258 -16.56 3.93 19.87
C ASN A 258 -16.00 2.94 18.82
N ARG A 259 -14.81 3.21 18.27
CA ARG A 259 -14.13 2.42 17.22
C ARG A 259 -14.88 2.33 15.89
N ARG A 260 -15.89 3.18 15.68
CA ARG A 260 -16.71 3.27 14.47
C ARG A 260 -16.56 4.62 13.79
N ASP A 261 -16.71 5.70 14.54
CA ASP A 261 -16.68 7.06 13.99
C ASP A 261 -15.32 7.34 13.34
N GLY A 262 -15.34 8.06 12.22
CA GLY A 262 -14.13 8.49 11.51
C GLY A 262 -13.40 9.61 12.28
N LEU A 263 -12.08 9.66 12.15
CA LEU A 263 -11.27 10.69 12.82
C LEU A 263 -11.66 12.13 12.43
N PRO A 264 -11.99 12.44 11.14
CA PRO A 264 -12.45 13.77 10.76
C PRO A 264 -13.77 14.16 11.44
N GLU A 265 -14.72 13.22 11.54
CA GLU A 265 -16.02 13.43 12.19
C GLU A 265 -15.85 13.70 13.68
N MET A 266 -15.04 12.89 14.36
CA MET A 266 -14.72 13.09 15.78
C MET A 266 -14.06 14.44 16.02
N LEU A 267 -13.15 14.87 15.14
CA LEU A 267 -12.47 16.16 15.27
C LEU A 267 -13.42 17.33 15.06
N ALA A 268 -14.31 17.24 14.06
CA ALA A 268 -15.36 18.23 13.84
C ALA A 268 -16.28 18.39 15.06
N ALA A 269 -16.68 17.26 15.66
CA ALA A 269 -17.50 17.23 16.87
C ALA A 269 -16.76 17.84 18.07
N ALA A 270 -15.50 17.46 18.31
CA ALA A 270 -14.68 17.99 19.40
C ALA A 270 -14.49 19.52 19.30
N LEU A 271 -14.35 20.04 18.08
CA LEU A 271 -14.20 21.48 17.81
C LEU A 271 -15.53 22.24 17.71
N LYS A 272 -16.67 21.53 17.80
CA LYS A 272 -18.03 22.08 17.61
C LYS A 272 -18.15 22.86 16.30
N GLN A 273 -17.71 22.25 15.22
CA GLN A 273 -17.69 22.86 13.89
C GLN A 273 -18.73 22.24 12.98
N GLU A 274 -19.45 23.08 12.27
CA GLU A 274 -20.25 22.66 11.12
C GLU A 274 -19.37 22.66 9.87
N VAL A 275 -19.37 21.55 9.14
CA VAL A 275 -18.54 21.37 7.95
C VAL A 275 -19.41 21.51 6.71
N ALA A 276 -19.13 22.53 5.91
CA ALA A 276 -19.82 22.76 4.64
C ALA A 276 -19.36 21.76 3.57
N VAL A 277 -20.24 21.47 2.60
CA VAL A 277 -19.96 20.56 1.48
C VAL A 277 -20.22 21.20 0.10
N ASP A 278 -20.63 22.46 0.08
CA ASP A 278 -20.97 23.20 -1.13
C ASP A 278 -19.72 23.68 -1.90
N ASP A 279 -19.88 23.89 -3.20
CA ASP A 279 -18.79 24.30 -4.09
C ASP A 279 -18.26 25.70 -3.79
N ALA A 280 -19.10 26.63 -3.33
CA ALA A 280 -18.66 28.00 -3.07
C ALA A 280 -17.69 28.03 -1.89
N THR A 281 -18.03 27.36 -0.79
CA THR A 281 -17.16 27.24 0.39
C THR A 281 -15.89 26.44 0.08
N PHE A 282 -15.99 25.36 -0.68
CA PHE A 282 -14.82 24.60 -1.13
C PHE A 282 -13.86 25.49 -1.91
N ASN A 283 -14.34 26.19 -2.94
CA ASN A 283 -13.51 27.03 -3.81
C ASN A 283 -12.88 28.20 -3.05
N GLU A 284 -13.65 28.87 -2.18
CA GLU A 284 -13.16 29.98 -1.35
C GLU A 284 -11.94 29.57 -0.53
N ARG A 285 -12.04 28.44 0.18
CA ARG A 285 -10.97 27.92 1.03
C ARG A 285 -9.80 27.38 0.21
N ALA A 286 -10.08 26.72 -0.90
CA ALA A 286 -9.07 26.10 -1.76
C ALA A 286 -8.06 27.13 -2.32
N THR A 287 -8.47 28.40 -2.49
CA THR A 287 -7.56 29.49 -2.90
C THR A 287 -6.34 29.63 -1.98
N ARG A 288 -6.51 29.43 -0.66
CA ARG A 288 -5.44 29.54 0.35
C ARG A 288 -4.38 28.46 0.22
N TYR A 289 -4.70 27.36 -0.47
CA TYR A 289 -3.87 26.16 -0.56
C TYR A 289 -3.37 25.91 -1.99
N GLY A 290 -3.52 26.88 -2.90
CA GLY A 290 -2.96 26.80 -4.24
C GLY A 290 -3.76 25.88 -5.18
N VAL A 291 -5.10 25.90 -5.09
CA VAL A 291 -5.98 25.08 -5.93
C VAL A 291 -5.67 25.12 -7.43
N ALA A 292 -5.32 26.29 -7.98
CA ALA A 292 -5.01 26.44 -9.39
C ALA A 292 -3.79 25.61 -9.83
N GLU A 293 -2.77 25.53 -8.97
CA GLU A 293 -1.57 24.72 -9.21
C GLU A 293 -1.91 23.22 -9.20
N ILE A 294 -2.64 22.77 -8.16
CA ILE A 294 -3.02 21.36 -8.00
C ILE A 294 -3.92 20.94 -9.16
N GLN A 295 -4.90 21.77 -9.52
CA GLN A 295 -5.82 21.47 -10.61
C GLN A 295 -5.06 21.32 -11.94
N ALA A 296 -4.14 22.22 -12.27
CA ALA A 296 -3.33 22.08 -13.48
C ALA A 296 -2.50 20.77 -13.49
N GLN A 297 -1.95 20.38 -12.34
CA GLN A 297 -1.19 19.13 -12.21
C GLN A 297 -2.08 17.88 -12.35
N GLU A 298 -3.25 17.85 -11.70
CA GLU A 298 -4.17 16.71 -11.78
C GLU A 298 -4.85 16.60 -13.15
N SER A 299 -5.16 17.73 -13.82
CA SER A 299 -5.63 17.72 -15.20
C SER A 299 -4.56 17.15 -16.14
N ALA A 300 -3.30 17.60 -16.01
CA ALA A 300 -2.19 17.08 -16.82
C ALA A 300 -1.93 15.58 -16.59
N ARG A 301 -2.00 15.11 -15.33
CA ARG A 301 -1.96 13.67 -15.00
C ARG A 301 -3.09 12.93 -15.71
N THR A 302 -4.31 13.43 -15.62
CA THR A 302 -5.50 12.78 -16.18
C THR A 302 -5.41 12.66 -17.70
N ILE A 303 -4.95 13.71 -18.39
CA ILE A 303 -4.69 13.68 -19.84
C ILE A 303 -3.65 12.60 -20.17
N LYS A 304 -2.50 12.60 -19.49
CA LYS A 304 -1.45 11.61 -19.72
C LYS A 304 -1.92 10.18 -19.46
N GLN A 305 -2.72 9.97 -18.42
CA GLN A 305 -3.29 8.66 -18.11
C GLN A 305 -4.26 8.21 -19.19
N ALA A 306 -5.10 9.11 -19.70
CA ALA A 306 -6.01 8.83 -20.80
C ALA A 306 -5.26 8.45 -22.09
N GLU A 307 -4.15 9.13 -22.41
CA GLU A 307 -3.28 8.79 -23.54
C GLU A 307 -2.67 7.39 -23.39
N VAL A 308 -2.16 7.06 -22.20
CA VAL A 308 -1.60 5.72 -21.91
C VAL A 308 -2.68 4.66 -22.07
N VAL A 309 -3.85 4.86 -21.48
CA VAL A 309 -4.99 3.93 -21.56
C VAL A 309 -5.45 3.75 -23.00
N ALA A 310 -5.60 4.83 -23.76
CA ALA A 310 -5.99 4.78 -25.17
C ALA A 310 -4.95 4.02 -26.02
N GLY A 311 -3.65 4.26 -25.77
CA GLY A 311 -2.58 3.53 -26.45
C GLY A 311 -2.58 2.04 -26.14
N LEU A 312 -2.85 1.66 -24.88
CA LEU A 312 -2.97 0.27 -24.46
C LEU A 312 -4.19 -0.41 -25.10
N ARG A 313 -5.36 0.25 -25.12
CA ARG A 313 -6.56 -0.26 -25.81
C ARG A 313 -6.29 -0.51 -27.30
N ALA A 314 -5.69 0.47 -27.97
CA ALA A 314 -5.37 0.37 -29.39
C ALA A 314 -4.50 -0.86 -29.71
N ARG A 315 -3.55 -1.23 -28.83
CA ARG A 315 -2.63 -2.36 -29.06
C ARG A 315 -3.15 -3.71 -28.58
N LEU A 316 -3.90 -3.75 -27.48
CA LEU A 316 -4.26 -4.98 -26.78
C LEU A 316 -5.74 -5.38 -26.93
N ILE A 317 -6.54 -4.53 -27.57
CA ILE A 317 -7.97 -4.77 -27.81
C ILE A 317 -8.29 -4.55 -29.29
N ASP A 318 -7.95 -3.36 -29.81
CA ASP A 318 -8.38 -2.98 -31.16
C ASP A 318 -7.50 -3.60 -32.25
N ALA A 319 -6.18 -3.70 -32.04
CA ALA A 319 -5.25 -4.38 -32.93
C ALA A 319 -5.25 -5.90 -32.75
N SER A 320 -4.71 -6.64 -33.71
CA SER A 320 -4.60 -8.10 -33.64
C SER A 320 -3.79 -8.56 -32.42
N VAL A 321 -4.34 -9.52 -31.68
CA VAL A 321 -3.76 -10.06 -30.44
C VAL A 321 -3.60 -11.58 -30.49
N LEU A 322 -2.62 -12.07 -29.73
CA LEU A 322 -2.57 -13.46 -29.32
C LEU A 322 -3.23 -13.58 -27.94
N ILE A 323 -4.27 -14.41 -27.86
CA ILE A 323 -5.06 -14.67 -26.66
C ILE A 323 -4.69 -16.05 -26.12
N ALA A 324 -3.95 -16.09 -25.02
CA ALA A 324 -3.61 -17.32 -24.32
C ALA A 324 -4.69 -17.67 -23.28
N PRO A 325 -5.31 -18.87 -23.33
CA PRO A 325 -6.24 -19.32 -22.31
C PRO A 325 -5.47 -19.67 -21.03
N VAL A 326 -5.82 -19.05 -19.90
CA VAL A 326 -5.04 -19.15 -18.64
C VAL A 326 -5.88 -19.61 -17.44
N ASN A 327 -7.03 -20.24 -17.69
CA ASN A 327 -7.80 -20.91 -16.65
C ASN A 327 -6.95 -21.97 -15.93
N GLY A 328 -6.72 -21.77 -14.62
CA GLY A 328 -5.87 -22.65 -13.81
C GLY A 328 -4.37 -22.54 -14.09
N ALA A 329 -3.92 -21.49 -14.79
CA ALA A 329 -2.50 -21.21 -14.96
C ALA A 329 -1.86 -20.73 -13.65
N SER A 330 -0.54 -20.95 -13.51
CA SER A 330 0.25 -20.31 -12.47
C SER A 330 0.83 -18.99 -12.99
N PHE A 331 0.81 -17.97 -12.13
CA PHE A 331 1.24 -16.61 -12.47
C PHE A 331 2.40 -16.13 -11.60
N THR A 332 3.25 -15.29 -12.18
CA THR A 332 4.19 -14.44 -11.46
C THR A 332 4.22 -13.08 -12.14
N PHE A 333 4.15 -11.98 -11.38
CA PHE A 333 4.09 -10.64 -11.94
C PHE A 333 4.70 -9.61 -10.98
N ASP A 334 5.00 -8.43 -11.52
CA ASP A 334 5.42 -7.27 -10.73
C ASP A 334 4.18 -6.41 -10.37
N PRO A 335 3.75 -6.37 -9.10
CA PRO A 335 2.55 -5.61 -8.70
C PRO A 335 2.74 -4.10 -8.80
N SER A 336 3.97 -3.59 -8.96
CA SER A 336 4.25 -2.16 -9.13
C SER A 336 4.05 -1.67 -10.57
N ARG A 337 3.88 -2.59 -11.53
CA ARG A 337 3.73 -2.30 -12.95
C ARG A 337 2.38 -2.76 -13.48
N VAL A 338 1.29 -2.35 -12.84
CA VAL A 338 -0.08 -2.71 -13.24
C VAL A 338 -0.87 -1.45 -13.59
N THR A 339 -1.47 -1.43 -14.78
CA THR A 339 -2.36 -0.36 -15.24
C THR A 339 -3.78 -0.91 -15.42
N PRO A 340 -4.77 -0.45 -14.63
CA PRO A 340 -6.16 -0.84 -14.82
C PRO A 340 -6.67 -0.46 -16.21
N LEU A 341 -7.41 -1.38 -16.85
CA LEU A 341 -8.02 -1.20 -18.17
C LEU A 341 -9.46 -1.75 -18.15
N PRO A 342 -10.39 -1.14 -17.39
CA PRO A 342 -11.76 -1.60 -17.32
C PRO A 342 -12.54 -1.34 -18.63
N PRO A 343 -13.56 -2.17 -18.95
CA PRO A 343 -13.98 -3.37 -18.19
C PRO A 343 -13.15 -4.64 -18.48
N GLU A 344 -12.18 -4.58 -19.38
CA GLU A 344 -11.50 -5.76 -19.94
C GLU A 344 -10.57 -6.44 -18.93
N GLY A 345 -9.88 -5.67 -18.08
CA GLY A 345 -9.04 -6.20 -17.01
C GLY A 345 -7.93 -5.24 -16.59
N ALA A 346 -6.71 -5.74 -16.51
CA ALA A 346 -5.53 -4.94 -16.18
C ALA A 346 -4.33 -5.32 -17.06
N VAL A 347 -3.56 -4.31 -17.45
CA VAL A 347 -2.32 -4.48 -18.21
C VAL A 347 -1.16 -4.60 -17.24
N TYR A 348 -0.46 -5.72 -17.33
CA TYR A 348 0.74 -6.02 -16.55
C TYR A 348 1.97 -5.71 -17.38
N GLY A 349 2.86 -4.89 -16.80
CA GLY A 349 4.15 -4.54 -17.38
C GLY A 349 5.14 -5.69 -17.36
N THR A 350 4.99 -6.60 -16.39
CA THR A 350 5.69 -7.89 -16.35
C THR A 350 4.72 -8.94 -15.83
N ILE A 351 4.51 -10.00 -16.61
CA ILE A 351 3.71 -11.15 -16.18
C ILE A 351 4.18 -12.42 -16.89
N ARG A 352 4.28 -13.50 -16.12
CA ARG A 352 4.54 -14.85 -16.60
C ARG A 352 3.34 -15.72 -16.29
N ALA A 353 2.82 -16.41 -17.30
CA ALA A 353 1.77 -17.41 -17.16
C ALA A 353 2.27 -18.77 -17.65
N ALA A 354 2.12 -19.80 -16.83
CA ALA A 354 2.42 -21.18 -17.21
C ALA A 354 1.17 -22.05 -17.14
N ALA A 355 0.91 -22.80 -18.21
CA ALA A 355 -0.30 -23.58 -18.41
C ALA A 355 0.01 -24.90 -19.15
N PRO A 356 -0.99 -25.79 -19.38
CA PRO A 356 -0.76 -27.04 -20.12
C PRO A 356 -0.18 -26.85 -21.53
N TRP A 357 -0.46 -25.72 -22.18
CA TRP A 357 0.06 -25.40 -23.52
C TRP A 357 1.51 -24.91 -23.53
N GLY A 358 2.08 -24.52 -22.40
CA GLY A 358 3.41 -23.94 -22.35
C GLY A 358 3.54 -22.75 -21.41
N VAL A 359 4.42 -21.80 -21.77
CA VAL A 359 4.74 -20.63 -20.95
C VAL A 359 4.71 -19.37 -21.81
N LEU A 360 3.96 -18.37 -21.37
CA LEU A 360 3.96 -17.00 -21.92
C LEU A 360 4.65 -16.08 -20.91
N GLU A 361 5.73 -15.44 -21.35
CA GLU A 361 6.49 -14.44 -20.60
C GLU A 361 6.31 -13.07 -21.25
N VAL A 362 5.86 -12.11 -20.46
CA VAL A 362 5.61 -10.74 -20.88
C VAL A 362 6.49 -9.82 -20.05
N ALA A 363 7.25 -8.96 -20.72
CA ALA A 363 8.15 -7.98 -20.12
C ALA A 363 7.76 -6.52 -20.47
N SER A 364 6.71 -6.32 -21.27
CA SER A 364 6.22 -5.00 -21.67
C SER A 364 4.73 -4.79 -21.40
N GLU A 365 3.83 -5.51 -22.08
CA GLU A 365 2.38 -5.23 -22.04
C GLU A 365 1.58 -6.52 -22.23
N GLY A 366 0.95 -7.00 -21.15
CA GLY A 366 0.06 -8.17 -21.18
C GLY A 366 -1.27 -7.86 -20.52
N LEU A 367 -2.37 -7.96 -21.26
CA LEU A 367 -3.72 -7.74 -20.74
C LEU A 367 -4.26 -9.04 -20.15
N LEU A 368 -4.36 -9.10 -18.83
CA LEU A 368 -5.04 -10.17 -18.12
C LEU A 368 -6.50 -9.77 -17.92
N SER A 369 -7.42 -10.65 -18.35
CA SER A 369 -8.85 -10.37 -18.27
C SER A 369 -9.35 -10.31 -16.82
N THR A 370 -10.42 -9.54 -16.58
CA THR A 370 -11.04 -9.39 -15.25
C THR A 370 -11.42 -10.73 -14.59
N ASP A 371 -11.82 -11.72 -15.39
CA ASP A 371 -12.17 -13.08 -14.97
C ASP A 371 -10.97 -14.04 -14.85
N TRP A 372 -9.74 -13.54 -15.06
CA TRP A 372 -8.49 -14.30 -15.03
C TRP A 372 -8.44 -15.48 -16.00
N SER A 373 -9.29 -15.51 -17.03
CA SER A 373 -9.38 -16.62 -17.99
C SER A 373 -8.50 -16.44 -19.22
N ARG A 374 -8.08 -15.21 -19.54
CA ARG A 374 -7.33 -14.87 -20.77
C ARG A 374 -6.18 -13.92 -20.48
N LEU A 375 -5.00 -14.23 -21.02
CA LEU A 375 -3.87 -13.31 -21.09
C LEU A 375 -3.58 -12.98 -22.55
N SER A 376 -3.68 -11.69 -22.90
CA SER A 376 -3.57 -11.22 -24.28
C SER A 376 -2.33 -10.36 -24.47
N VAL A 377 -1.66 -10.52 -25.61
CA VAL A 377 -0.49 -9.74 -26.03
C VAL A 377 -0.65 -9.30 -27.48
N ALA A 378 -0.09 -8.16 -27.85
CA ALA A 378 -0.14 -7.66 -29.22
C ALA A 378 0.57 -8.65 -30.18
N TYR A 379 -0.11 -9.03 -31.27
CA TYR A 379 0.40 -10.00 -32.25
C TYR A 379 1.15 -9.35 -33.41
N ALA A 380 0.99 -8.04 -33.63
CA ALA A 380 1.70 -7.33 -34.68
C ALA A 380 3.23 -7.46 -34.54
N GLY A 381 3.91 -7.82 -35.64
CA GLY A 381 5.36 -8.00 -35.67
C GLY A 381 5.87 -9.29 -35.01
N THR A 382 5.00 -10.29 -34.81
CA THR A 382 5.38 -11.58 -34.22
C THR A 382 6.22 -12.43 -35.18
N ALA A 383 7.30 -13.01 -34.66
CA ALA A 383 8.10 -14.02 -35.33
C ALA A 383 7.80 -15.41 -34.74
N VAL A 384 7.53 -16.39 -35.62
CA VAL A 384 7.26 -17.78 -35.24
C VAL A 384 8.43 -18.65 -35.70
N ALA A 385 9.05 -19.37 -34.78
CA ALA A 385 10.17 -20.26 -35.03
C ALA A 385 9.97 -21.59 -34.28
N GLY A 386 9.29 -22.54 -34.92
CA GLY A 386 8.95 -23.83 -34.30
C GLY A 386 8.00 -23.65 -33.12
N GLU A 387 8.43 -24.11 -31.94
CA GLU A 387 7.67 -24.01 -30.68
C GLU A 387 7.82 -22.66 -29.98
N GLU A 388 8.69 -21.78 -30.49
CA GLU A 388 8.93 -20.46 -29.93
C GLU A 388 8.25 -19.38 -30.77
N VAL A 389 7.49 -18.51 -30.11
CA VAL A 389 6.79 -17.37 -30.71
C VAL A 389 7.22 -16.12 -29.96
N LYS A 390 7.72 -15.11 -30.67
CA LYS A 390 8.21 -13.87 -30.07
C LYS A 390 7.52 -12.66 -30.67
N GLY A 391 7.00 -11.80 -29.82
CA GLY A 391 6.53 -10.48 -30.19
C GLY A 391 7.33 -9.38 -29.49
N ASN A 392 6.86 -8.15 -29.63
CA ASN A 392 7.53 -7.02 -28.98
C ASN A 392 7.31 -7.07 -27.45
N GLY A 393 8.36 -7.42 -26.71
CA GLY A 393 8.32 -7.46 -25.24
C GLY A 393 7.56 -8.65 -24.65
N TRP A 394 7.39 -9.73 -25.42
CA TRP A 394 6.86 -11.00 -24.92
C TRP A 394 7.38 -12.20 -25.72
N SER A 395 7.41 -13.38 -25.09
CA SER A 395 7.75 -14.65 -25.71
C SER A 395 6.85 -15.78 -25.21
N LEU A 396 6.45 -16.64 -26.12
CA LEU A 396 5.67 -17.85 -25.86
C LEU A 396 6.51 -19.06 -26.27
N HIS A 397 6.63 -20.01 -25.35
CA HIS A 397 7.16 -21.34 -25.61
C HIS A 397 6.02 -22.35 -25.52
N LEU A 398 5.64 -22.93 -26.65
CA LEU A 398 4.64 -23.97 -26.75
C LEU A 398 5.25 -25.32 -26.38
N LYS A 399 4.47 -26.17 -25.72
CA LYS A 399 4.82 -27.59 -25.56
C LYS A 399 4.52 -28.36 -26.86
N PRO A 400 5.20 -29.49 -27.11
CA PRO A 400 4.90 -30.35 -28.25
C PRO A 400 3.40 -30.68 -28.36
N GLY A 401 2.88 -30.63 -29.59
CA GLY A 401 1.47 -30.87 -29.89
C GLY A 401 0.56 -29.65 -29.73
N TRP A 402 1.04 -28.54 -29.18
CA TRP A 402 0.29 -27.28 -29.16
C TRP A 402 0.73 -26.36 -30.30
N THR A 403 -0.22 -25.67 -30.91
CA THR A 403 0.01 -24.77 -32.04
C THR A 403 -0.80 -23.48 -31.89
N LEU A 404 -0.43 -22.45 -32.66
CA LEU A 404 -1.29 -21.29 -32.85
C LEU A 404 -2.43 -21.62 -33.83
N ALA A 405 -3.60 -21.06 -33.59
CA ALA A 405 -4.75 -21.12 -34.48
C ALA A 405 -5.44 -19.74 -34.58
N PRO A 406 -6.18 -19.46 -35.65
CA PRO A 406 -6.98 -18.24 -35.75
C PRO A 406 -7.92 -18.08 -34.55
N GLY A 407 -8.00 -16.86 -34.02
CA GLY A 407 -8.88 -16.46 -32.94
C GLY A 407 -10.29 -16.13 -33.43
N ALA A 408 -11.13 -15.65 -32.51
CA ALA A 408 -12.54 -15.35 -32.79
C ALA A 408 -12.72 -14.15 -33.75
N ARG A 409 -11.82 -13.18 -33.71
CA ARG A 409 -11.80 -12.02 -34.60
C ARG A 409 -10.72 -12.18 -35.64
N GLU A 410 -10.98 -11.66 -36.84
CA GLU A 410 -10.00 -11.64 -37.92
C GLU A 410 -8.67 -11.01 -37.46
N GLY A 411 -7.57 -11.72 -37.72
CA GLY A 411 -6.22 -11.33 -37.32
C GLY A 411 -5.83 -11.73 -35.90
N ASP A 412 -6.77 -12.04 -35.01
CA ASP A 412 -6.45 -12.59 -33.69
C ASP A 412 -5.97 -14.03 -33.80
N TRP A 413 -5.20 -14.44 -32.80
CA TRP A 413 -4.67 -15.79 -32.65
C TRP A 413 -4.96 -16.33 -31.26
N THR A 414 -5.06 -17.64 -31.15
CA THR A 414 -5.14 -18.35 -29.87
C THR A 414 -4.28 -19.60 -29.91
N ILE A 415 -4.15 -20.26 -28.76
CA ILE A 415 -3.37 -21.48 -28.59
C ILE A 415 -4.33 -22.66 -28.52
N THR A 416 -4.12 -23.66 -29.37
CA THR A 416 -4.92 -24.87 -29.40
C THR A 416 -4.04 -26.11 -29.43
N ARG A 417 -4.61 -27.24 -29.06
CA ARG A 417 -4.04 -28.55 -29.32
C ARG A 417 -4.89 -29.16 -30.44
N PRO A 418 -4.34 -29.36 -31.65
CA PRO A 418 -5.03 -30.13 -32.67
C PRO A 418 -5.36 -31.52 -32.11
N ASP A 419 -6.57 -32.01 -32.42
CA ASP A 419 -7.02 -33.36 -32.03
C ASP A 419 -6.16 -34.47 -32.66
#